data_AF-A0A846PS25-F1
#
_entry.id   AF-A0A846PS25-F1
#
_cell.length_a   1.000
_cell.length_b   1.000
_cell.length_c   1.000
_cell.angle_alpha   90.00
_cell.angle_beta   90.00
_cell.angle_gamma   90.00
#
_symmetry.space_group_name_H-M   'P 1'
#
loop_
_entity.id
_entity.type
_entity.pdbx_description
1 polymer ?
#
loop_
_entity_poly.entity_id
_entity_poly.type
_entity_poly.pdbx_seq_one_letter_code
_entity_poly.pdbx_strand_id
1 'polypeptide(L)'
;MKPAVKKIAFERMQILIDNAISNAQKNPELSQKQANLARRISTRHKIRMPYDLRIVFCKKCKSFIAPGINSRIRLGRSSVKSIRITCNFCGHTYRKIISQ
;
A
#
# COMPACT_ATOMS: atom_id res chain seq x y z
N MET A 1 -24.13 0.67 3.42
CA MET A 1 -23.49 1.95 3.78
C MET A 1 -23.87 2.98 2.72
N LYS A 2 -24.27 4.19 3.12
CA LYS A 2 -24.63 5.25 2.15
C LYS A 2 -23.43 5.54 1.23
N PRO A 3 -23.64 5.69 -0.10
CA PRO A 3 -22.55 5.88 -1.06
C PRO A 3 -21.66 7.09 -0.74
N ALA A 4 -22.24 8.16 -0.20
CA ALA A 4 -21.50 9.36 0.23
C ALA A 4 -20.44 9.07 1.31
N VAL A 5 -20.77 8.24 2.32
CA VAL A 5 -19.84 7.86 3.39
C VAL A 5 -18.69 7.02 2.83
N LYS A 6 -18.95 6.20 1.80
CA LYS A 6 -17.92 5.39 1.14
C LYS A 6 -16.92 6.27 0.40
N LYS A 7 -17.40 7.31 -0.27
CA LYS A 7 -16.57 8.28 -0.98
C LYS A 7 -15.66 9.04 -0.02
N ILE A 8 -16.21 9.58 1.08
CA ILE A 8 -15.44 10.30 2.10
C ILE A 8 -14.38 9.38 2.75
N ALA A 9 -14.75 8.14 3.09
CA ALA A 9 -13.80 7.19 3.65
C ALA A 9 -12.67 6.85 2.67
N PHE A 10 -12.98 6.76 1.36
CA PHE A 10 -11.99 6.53 0.32
C PHE A 10 -11.00 7.70 0.20
N GLU A 11 -11.52 8.93 0.08
CA GLU A 11 -10.70 10.15 0.03
C GLU A 11 -9.80 10.25 1.27
N ARG A 12 -10.34 9.94 2.45
CA ARG A 12 -9.56 9.96 3.70
C ARG A 12 -8.44 8.92 3.71
N MET A 13 -8.69 7.71 3.20
CA MET A 13 -7.65 6.68 3.09
C MET A 13 -6.55 7.09 2.13
N GLN A 14 -6.90 7.73 1.01
CA GLN A 14 -5.94 8.21 0.02
C GLN A 14 -5.03 9.28 0.62
N ILE A 15 -5.61 10.32 1.23
CA ILE A 15 -4.85 11.40 1.89
C ILE A 15 -3.90 10.84 2.96
N LEU A 16 -4.34 9.87 3.76
CA LEU A 16 -3.51 9.26 4.80
C LEU A 16 -2.33 8.48 4.23
N ILE A 17 -2.53 7.78 3.11
CA ILE A 17 -1.46 7.02 2.46
C ILE A 17 -0.48 7.95 1.75
N ASP A 18 -0.95 9.00 1.09
CA ASP A 18 -0.09 9.97 0.43
C ASP A 18 0.81 10.69 1.46
N ASN A 19 0.23 11.08 2.60
CA ASN A 19 0.98 11.60 3.74
C ASN A 19 1.98 10.58 4.29
N ALA A 20 1.60 9.30 4.38
CA ALA A 20 2.51 8.26 4.84
C ALA A 20 3.70 8.09 3.87
N ILE A 21 3.47 8.14 2.56
CA ILE A 21 4.53 8.04 1.56
C ILE A 21 5.48 9.24 1.65
N SER A 22 4.94 10.46 1.75
CA SER A 22 5.75 11.68 1.89
C SER A 22 6.59 11.68 3.17
N ASN A 23 6.04 11.18 4.28
CA ASN A 23 6.75 11.10 5.55
C ASN A 23 7.68 9.88 5.68
N ALA A 24 7.65 8.93 4.74
CA ALA A 24 8.38 7.67 4.88
C ALA A 24 9.91 7.85 4.98
N GLN A 25 10.48 8.89 4.35
CA GLN A 25 11.91 9.21 4.45
C GLN A 25 12.24 9.98 5.74
N LYS A 26 11.39 10.95 6.11
CA LYS A 26 11.65 11.86 7.24
C LYS A 26 11.34 11.22 8.59
N ASN A 27 10.23 10.49 8.67
CA ASN A 27 9.75 9.88 9.91
C ASN A 27 9.03 8.55 9.63
N PRO A 28 9.77 7.42 9.64
CA PRO A 28 9.20 6.11 9.33
C PRO A 28 8.14 5.66 10.34
N GLU A 29 8.25 6.04 11.61
CA GLU A 29 7.24 5.68 12.62
C GLU A 29 5.89 6.37 12.37
N LEU A 30 5.92 7.66 12.05
CA LEU A 30 4.73 8.43 11.71
C LEU A 30 4.07 7.86 10.45
N SER A 31 4.86 7.54 9.43
CA SER A 31 4.37 6.94 8.19
C SER A 31 3.62 5.63 8.45
N GLN A 32 4.18 4.77 9.32
CA GLN A 32 3.56 3.50 9.70
C GLN A 32 2.25 3.71 10.47
N LYS A 33 2.18 4.70 11.37
CA LYS A 33 0.96 5.06 12.10
C LYS A 33 -0.14 5.57 11.15
N GLN A 34 0.20 6.46 10.21
CA GLN A 34 -0.73 6.98 9.21
C GLN A 34 -1.29 5.89 8.29
N ALA A 35 -0.42 5.01 7.77
CA ALA A 35 -0.83 3.89 6.95
C ALA A 35 -1.72 2.90 7.73
N ASN A 36 -1.39 2.61 8.99
CA ASN A 36 -2.22 1.77 9.85
C ASN A 36 -3.62 2.39 10.08
N LEU A 37 -3.71 3.71 10.19
CA LEU A 37 -5.00 4.41 10.31
C LEU A 37 -5.84 4.23 9.03
N ALA A 38 -5.25 4.40 7.85
CA ALA A 38 -5.94 4.13 6.58
C ALA A 38 -6.47 2.68 6.52
N ARG A 39 -5.68 1.73 7.01
CA ARG A 39 -6.10 0.32 7.10
C ARG A 39 -7.25 0.08 8.06
N ARG A 40 -7.24 0.72 9.23
CA ARG A 40 -8.34 0.66 10.19
C ARG A 40 -9.64 1.23 9.62
N ILE A 41 -9.57 2.31 8.83
CA ILE A 41 -10.74 2.89 8.14
C ILE A 41 -11.30 1.87 7.14
N SER A 42 -10.45 1.26 6.31
CA SER A 42 -10.85 0.21 5.36
C SER A 42 -11.59 -0.94 6.06
N THR A 43 -11.04 -1.47 7.16
CA THR A 43 -11.66 -2.58 7.89
C THR A 43 -12.96 -2.17 8.59
N ARG A 44 -13.00 -0.98 9.19
CA ARG A 44 -14.18 -0.46 9.89
C ARG A 44 -15.36 -0.29 8.95
N HIS A 45 -15.12 0.29 7.77
CA HIS A 45 -16.17 0.52 6.77
C HIS A 45 -16.35 -0.66 5.80
N LYS A 46 -15.64 -1.77 6.01
CA LYS A 46 -15.62 -2.96 5.12
C LYS A 46 -15.37 -2.58 3.65
N ILE A 47 -14.54 -1.56 3.41
CA ILE A 47 -14.21 -1.09 2.07
C ILE A 47 -12.97 -1.83 1.59
N ARG A 48 -13.09 -2.52 0.45
CA ARG A 48 -11.94 -3.09 -0.25
C ARG A 48 -11.05 -1.96 -0.75
N MET A 49 -9.83 -1.84 -0.21
CA MET A 49 -8.87 -0.86 -0.71
C MET A 49 -8.61 -1.07 -2.22
N PRO A 50 -8.55 -0.01 -3.02
CA PRO A 50 -8.12 -0.10 -4.41
C PRO A 50 -6.68 -0.63 -4.48
N TYR A 51 -6.27 -1.13 -5.64
CA TYR A 51 -4.96 -1.75 -5.78
C TYR A 51 -3.81 -0.81 -5.40
N ASP A 52 -3.91 0.47 -5.77
CA ASP A 52 -2.86 1.47 -5.58
C ASP A 52 -2.61 1.74 -4.09
N LEU A 53 -3.67 1.83 -3.29
CA LEU A 53 -3.55 1.95 -1.83
C LEU A 53 -3.18 0.62 -1.16
N ARG A 54 -3.41 -0.52 -1.82
CA ARG A 54 -3.09 -1.83 -1.27
C ARG A 54 -1.64 -2.22 -1.52
N ILE A 55 -0.98 -1.65 -2.54
CA ILE A 55 0.39 -2.02 -2.94
C ILE A 55 1.42 -1.64 -1.88
N VAL A 56 1.15 -0.57 -1.13
CA VAL A 56 2.00 -0.03 -0.06
C VAL A 56 1.95 -0.84 1.23
N PHE A 57 1.26 -1.99 1.23
CA PHE A 57 1.26 -2.92 2.36
C PHE A 57 1.79 -4.27 1.92
N CYS A 58 2.74 -4.79 2.70
CA CYS A 58 3.25 -6.14 2.52
C CYS A 58 2.15 -7.16 2.75
N LYS A 59 2.03 -8.16 1.87
CA LYS A 59 1.00 -9.21 2.00
C LYS A 59 1.25 -10.20 3.13
N LYS A 60 2.50 -10.33 3.59
CA LYS A 60 2.91 -11.24 4.67
C LYS A 60 2.88 -10.53 6.03
N CYS A 61 3.83 -9.63 6.29
CA CYS A 61 3.96 -8.95 7.59
C CYS A 61 2.95 -7.82 7.82
N LYS A 62 2.24 -7.38 6.77
CA LYS A 62 1.26 -6.29 6.81
C LYS A 62 1.82 -4.91 7.20
N SER A 63 3.14 -4.78 7.29
CA SER A 63 3.83 -3.50 7.49
C SER A 63 3.63 -2.58 6.30
N PHE A 64 3.72 -1.28 6.57
CA PHE A 64 3.72 -0.25 5.55
C PHE A 64 5.05 -0.29 4.80
N ILE A 65 4.96 -0.35 3.49
CA ILE A 65 6.09 -0.35 2.59
C ILE A 65 5.92 0.77 1.56
N ALA A 66 6.64 1.86 1.78
CA ALA A 66 6.79 2.93 0.82
C ALA A 66 7.61 2.44 -0.39
N PRO A 67 7.11 2.64 -1.63
CA PRO A 67 7.86 2.40 -2.85
C PRO A 67 9.24 3.07 -2.82
N GLY A 68 10.30 2.31 -3.10
CA GLY A 68 11.67 2.85 -3.24
C GLY A 68 12.45 3.06 -1.95
N ILE A 69 11.82 3.03 -0.76
CA ILE A 69 12.50 3.21 0.52
C ILE A 69 12.70 1.87 1.23
N ASN A 70 11.59 1.26 1.65
CA ASN A 70 11.56 -0.01 2.38
C ASN A 70 10.90 -1.14 1.56
N SER A 71 10.70 -0.90 0.26
CA SER A 71 10.36 -1.91 -0.72
C SER A 71 11.23 -1.81 -1.96
N ARG A 72 11.52 -2.98 -2.53
CA ARG A 72 12.23 -3.09 -3.79
C ARG A 72 11.27 -3.51 -4.89
N ILE A 73 11.08 -2.62 -5.85
CA ILE A 73 10.19 -2.84 -7.00
C ILE A 73 11.06 -3.12 -8.23
N ARG A 74 10.79 -4.23 -8.92
CA ARG A 74 11.47 -4.61 -10.16
C ARG A 74 10.47 -5.03 -11.22
N LEU A 75 10.77 -4.70 -12.47
CA LEU A 75 10.08 -5.25 -13.63
C LEU A 75 10.73 -6.58 -14.00
N GLY A 76 9.92 -7.64 -14.07
CA GLY A 76 10.35 -8.96 -14.53
C GLY A 76 10.60 -8.95 -16.04
N ARG A 77 11.68 -9.63 -16.45
CA ARG A 77 12.12 -9.73 -17.86
C ARG A 77 11.62 -11.01 -18.57
N SER A 78 10.79 -11.82 -17.91
CA SER A 78 10.22 -13.05 -18.48
C SER A 78 9.12 -12.73 -19.52
N SER A 79 8.68 -13.73 -20.30
CA SER A 79 7.63 -13.53 -21.33
C SER A 79 6.34 -12.91 -20.75
N VAL A 80 6.03 -13.20 -19.48
CA VAL A 80 4.98 -12.51 -18.72
C VAL A 80 5.57 -11.31 -17.99
N LYS A 81 5.27 -10.10 -18.49
CA LYS A 81 5.60 -8.84 -17.81
C LYS A 81 4.94 -8.82 -16.42
N SER A 82 5.75 -8.69 -15.38
CA SER A 82 5.27 -8.65 -14.01
C SER A 82 6.05 -7.65 -13.17
N ILE A 83 5.34 -7.00 -12.24
CA ILE A 83 5.93 -6.16 -11.21
C ILE A 83 6.20 -7.04 -10.01
N ARG A 84 7.48 -7.20 -9.67
CA ARG A 84 7.94 -7.90 -8.48
C ARG A 84 8.19 -6.89 -7.38
N ILE A 85 7.51 -7.04 -6.25
CA ILE A 85 7.64 -6.14 -5.10
C ILE A 85 8.13 -6.97 -3.92
N THR A 86 9.28 -6.59 -3.39
CA THR A 86 9.91 -7.25 -2.25
C THR A 86 9.85 -6.34 -1.05
N CYS A 87 9.39 -6.87 0.09
CA CYS A 87 9.40 -6.17 1.36
C CYS A 87 10.79 -6.29 2.00
N ASN A 88 11.41 -5.15 2.34
CA ASN A 88 12.73 -5.16 2.96
C ASN A 88 12.69 -5.56 4.45
N PHE A 89 11.51 -5.57 5.09
CA PHE A 89 11.37 -5.99 6.49
C PHE A 89 11.33 -7.51 6.68
N CYS A 90 10.55 -8.22 5.85
CA CYS A 90 10.32 -9.67 6.00
C CYS A 90 10.85 -10.51 4.83
N GLY A 91 11.46 -9.88 3.83
CA GLY A 91 11.99 -10.55 2.63
C GLY A 91 10.93 -11.12 1.69
N HIS A 92 9.63 -11.01 2.01
CA HIS A 92 8.58 -11.58 1.17
C HIS A 92 8.42 -10.81 -0.14
N THR A 93 8.36 -11.56 -1.24
CA THR A 93 8.20 -11.03 -2.59
C THR A 93 6.85 -11.45 -3.15
N TYR A 94 6.10 -10.48 -3.66
CA TYR A 94 4.86 -10.71 -4.39
C TYR A 94 4.95 -10.18 -5.82
N ARG A 95 4.14 -10.75 -6.71
CA ARG A 95 4.11 -10.42 -8.14
C ARG A 95 2.73 -9.92 -8.55
N LYS A 96 2.69 -8.81 -9.28
CA LYS A 96 1.52 -8.39 -10.07
C LYS A 96 1.83 -8.63 -11.54
N ILE A 97 1.00 -9.41 -12.21
CA ILE A 97 1.07 -9.58 -13.66
C ILE A 97 0.55 -8.29 -14.30
N ILE A 98 1.28 -7.76 -15.28
CA ILE A 98 0.81 -6.70 -16.16
C ILE A 98 0.34 -7.43 -17.42
N SER A 99 -0.98 -7.51 -17.65
CA SER A 99 -1.47 -7.91 -18.97
C SER A 99 -1.06 -6.82 -19.96
N GLN A 100 -0.41 -7.21 -21.05
CA GLN A 100 -0.25 -6.33 -22.21
C GLN A 100 -1.58 -6.13 -22.91
#